data_AF-A0A455U2S1-F1
#
_entry.id   AF-A0A455U2S1-F1
#
_cell.length_a   1.000
_cell.length_b   1.000
_cell.length_c   1.000
_cell.angle_alpha   90.00
_cell.angle_beta   90.00
_cell.angle_gamma   90.00
#
_symmetry.space_group_name_H-M   'P 1'
#
loop_
_entity.id
_entity.type
_entity.pdbx_description
1 polymer ?
#
loop_
_entity_poly.entity_id
_entity_poly.type
_entity_poly.pdbx_seq_one_letter_code
_entity_poly.pdbx_strand_id
1 'polypeptide(L)'
;MSVSLPDAASLDRTQNYMAKLSAAIEDIPGVEYSSAVAGYDILSSAVNTARGVMFINMSPWSERELTATELVGRIMGLGASIDGGSAMAFNVPPIMGLSTTGGFTGYLQSFDGASTRELYEASPASYAAGEPAPCAEPSVLDLQRQCTVISGEH
;
A
#
# COMPACT_ATOMS: atom_id res chain seq x y z
N MET A 1 -5.15 1.09 -6.57
CA MET A 1 -3.78 0.67 -6.20
C MET A 1 -2.90 1.89 -5.99
N SER A 2 -1.82 1.76 -5.21
CA SER A 2 -0.80 2.79 -5.00
C SER A 2 0.51 2.41 -5.72
N VAL A 3 1.23 3.41 -6.22
CA VAL A 3 2.53 3.30 -6.88
C VAL A 3 3.57 4.09 -6.08
N SER A 4 4.74 3.50 -5.90
CA SER A 4 5.84 4.05 -5.12
C SER A 4 7.15 3.97 -5.88
N LEU A 5 7.83 5.09 -6.05
CA LEU A 5 9.23 5.15 -6.49
C LEU A 5 10.12 5.62 -5.32
N PRO A 6 11.46 5.50 -5.42
CA PRO A 6 12.36 6.14 -4.45
C PRO A 6 12.06 7.63 -4.30
N ASP A 7 12.15 8.17 -3.08
CA ASP A 7 11.64 9.52 -2.75
C ASP A 7 12.23 10.67 -3.57
N ALA A 8 13.42 10.49 -4.15
CA ALA A 8 14.04 11.46 -5.06
C ALA A 8 13.52 11.39 -6.51
N ALA A 9 12.47 10.63 -6.80
CA ALA A 9 11.90 10.51 -8.14
C ALA A 9 11.14 11.76 -8.57
N SER A 10 11.39 12.21 -9.80
CA SER A 10 10.60 13.26 -10.44
C SER A 10 9.22 12.74 -10.85
N LEU A 11 8.27 13.66 -11.02
CA LEU A 11 6.93 13.34 -11.51
C LEU A 11 6.98 12.61 -12.87
N ASP A 12 7.89 13.01 -13.76
CA ASP A 12 8.07 12.36 -15.07
C ASP A 12 8.54 10.91 -14.94
N ARG A 13 9.44 10.60 -14.00
CA ARG A 13 9.85 9.21 -13.74
C ARG A 13 8.68 8.37 -13.26
N THR A 14 7.87 8.92 -12.36
CA THR A 14 6.66 8.25 -11.85
C THR A 14 5.65 8.02 -12.97
N GLN A 15 5.37 9.03 -13.81
CA GLN A 15 4.50 8.89 -14.99
C GLN A 15 5.00 7.79 -15.94
N ASN A 16 6.30 7.76 -16.24
CA ASN A 16 6.88 6.74 -17.13
C ASN A 16 6.76 5.32 -16.57
N TYR A 17 6.99 5.14 -15.26
CA TYR A 17 6.77 3.86 -14.60
C TYR A 17 5.29 3.45 -14.66
N MET A 18 4.38 4.38 -14.34
CA MET A 18 2.93 4.12 -14.36
C MET A 18 2.42 3.80 -15.77
N ALA A 19 2.95 4.43 -16.81
CA ALA A 19 2.60 4.14 -18.20
C ALA A 19 3.00 2.71 -18.61
N LYS A 20 4.20 2.26 -18.22
CA LYS A 20 4.62 0.86 -18.46
C LYS A 20 3.74 -0.13 -17.72
N LEU A 21 3.43 0.17 -16.46
CA LEU A 21 2.57 -0.67 -15.63
C LEU A 21 1.14 -0.72 -16.18
N SER A 22 0.60 0.42 -16.61
CA SER A 22 -0.70 0.56 -17.27
C SER A 22 -0.80 -0.34 -18.51
N ALA A 23 0.16 -0.24 -19.43
CA ALA A 23 0.20 -1.08 -20.61
C ALA A 23 0.25 -2.58 -20.28
N ALA A 24 1.12 -2.99 -19.33
CA ALA A 24 1.22 -4.38 -18.93
C ALA A 24 -0.04 -4.92 -18.24
N ILE A 25 -0.80 -4.06 -17.55
CA ILE A 25 -2.06 -4.43 -16.91
C ILE A 25 -3.18 -4.55 -17.95
N GLU A 26 -3.22 -3.65 -18.93
CA GLU A 26 -4.21 -3.67 -20.01
C GLU A 26 -4.06 -4.88 -20.95
N ASP A 27 -2.86 -5.46 -21.02
CA ASP A 27 -2.63 -6.74 -21.70
C ASP A 27 -3.25 -7.96 -20.99
N ILE A 28 -3.75 -7.81 -19.75
CA ILE A 28 -4.38 -8.91 -19.00
C ILE A 28 -5.82 -9.11 -19.49
N PRO A 29 -6.20 -10.32 -19.97
CA PRO A 29 -7.57 -10.61 -20.36
C PRO A 29 -8.57 -10.36 -19.22
N GLY A 30 -9.62 -9.57 -19.49
CA GLY A 30 -10.63 -9.16 -18.52
C GLY A 30 -10.38 -7.80 -17.86
N VAL A 31 -9.30 -7.11 -18.22
CA VAL A 31 -9.09 -5.68 -17.95
C VAL A 31 -9.57 -4.89 -19.18
N GLU A 32 -10.35 -3.82 -18.96
CA GLU A 32 -10.77 -2.93 -20.05
C GLU A 32 -9.82 -1.76 -20.23
N TYR A 33 -9.49 -1.09 -19.13
CA TYR A 33 -8.58 0.05 -19.13
C TYR A 33 -8.07 0.35 -17.73
N SER A 34 -6.99 1.13 -17.68
CA SER A 34 -6.41 1.66 -16.45
C SER A 34 -6.32 3.19 -16.51
N SER A 35 -6.58 3.83 -15.37
CA SER A 35 -6.43 5.28 -15.20
C SER A 35 -5.35 5.54 -14.18
N ALA A 36 -4.39 6.41 -14.54
CA ALA A 36 -3.22 6.73 -13.72
C ALA A 36 -3.19 8.22 -13.36
N VAL A 37 -2.95 8.52 -12.09
CA VAL A 37 -2.67 9.88 -11.60
C VAL A 37 -1.34 9.86 -10.85
N ALA A 38 -0.30 10.40 -11.49
CA ALA A 38 0.99 10.60 -10.86
C ALA A 38 0.98 11.84 -9.96
N GLY A 39 1.80 11.85 -8.91
CA GLY A 39 1.94 13.01 -8.04
C GLY A 39 1.01 12.99 -6.83
N TYR A 40 0.20 11.95 -6.64
CA TYR A 40 -0.75 11.84 -5.53
C TYR A 40 -0.63 10.48 -4.85
N ASP A 41 -0.46 10.49 -3.54
CA ASP A 41 -0.49 9.30 -2.70
C ASP A 41 -1.86 9.17 -2.04
N ILE A 42 -2.61 8.15 -2.45
CA ILE A 42 -3.94 7.86 -1.90
C ILE A 42 -3.90 7.36 -0.46
N LEU A 43 -2.76 6.82 0.00
CA LEU A 43 -2.63 6.29 1.36
C LEU A 43 -2.46 7.41 2.37
N SER A 44 -1.66 8.42 2.04
CA SER A 44 -1.45 9.60 2.87
C SER A 44 -2.37 10.77 2.49
N SER A 45 -3.15 10.64 1.42
CA SER A 45 -3.95 11.72 0.82
C SER A 45 -3.15 12.99 0.54
N ALA A 46 -1.89 12.86 0.09
CA ALA A 46 -0.96 13.96 -0.08
C ALA A 46 -0.36 14.02 -1.49
N VAL A 47 0.06 15.21 -1.90
CA VAL A 47 0.81 15.41 -3.14
C VAL A 47 2.26 14.98 -2.94
N ASN A 48 2.76 14.08 -3.79
CA ASN A 48 4.14 13.61 -3.76
C ASN A 48 4.57 13.13 -5.15
N THR A 49 5.65 13.69 -5.70
CA THR A 49 6.13 13.41 -7.07
C THR A 49 6.61 11.97 -7.27
N ALA A 50 7.03 11.28 -6.20
CA ALA A 50 7.48 9.89 -6.23
C ALA A 50 6.34 8.88 -6.00
N ARG A 51 5.09 9.36 -5.93
CA ARG A 51 3.90 8.54 -5.65
C ARG A 51 2.86 8.68 -6.75
N GLY A 52 1.99 7.69 -6.87
CA GLY A 52 0.86 7.75 -7.79
C GLY A 52 -0.26 6.81 -7.38
N VAL A 53 -1.44 7.08 -7.92
CA VAL A 53 -2.61 6.22 -7.78
C VAL A 53 -3.04 5.71 -9.14
N MET A 54 -3.43 4.44 -9.21
CA MET A 54 -4.04 3.87 -10.39
C MET A 54 -5.36 3.17 -10.06
N PHE A 55 -6.32 3.31 -10.96
CA PHE A 55 -7.64 2.68 -10.93
C PHE A 55 -7.75 1.75 -12.13
N ILE A 56 -8.19 0.51 -11.89
CA ILE A 56 -8.35 -0.48 -12.94
C ILE A 56 -9.84 -0.73 -13.14
N ASN A 57 -10.30 -0.59 -14.38
CA ASN A 57 -11.61 -1.06 -14.76
C ASN A 57 -11.50 -2.45 -15.40
N MET A 58 -12.38 -3.35 -14.96
CA MET A 58 -12.44 -4.73 -15.44
C MET A 58 -13.72 -4.91 -16.23
N SER A 59 -13.71 -5.85 -17.17
CA SER A 59 -14.90 -6.22 -17.93
C SER A 59 -16.04 -6.66 -16.99
N PRO A 60 -17.31 -6.64 -17.45
CA PRO A 60 -18.43 -7.16 -16.66
C PRO A 60 -18.19 -8.58 -16.16
N TRP A 61 -18.67 -8.93 -14.96
CA TRP A 61 -18.43 -10.26 -14.36
C TRP A 61 -18.87 -11.44 -15.24
N SER A 62 -19.90 -11.26 -16.07
CA SER A 62 -20.38 -12.29 -17.00
C SER A 62 -19.46 -12.51 -18.21
N GLU A 63 -18.49 -11.62 -18.43
CA GLU A 63 -17.62 -11.60 -19.60
C GLU A 63 -16.15 -11.89 -19.25
N ARG A 64 -15.84 -12.16 -17.98
CA ARG A 64 -14.49 -12.49 -17.52
C ARG A 64 -14.49 -13.60 -16.47
N GLU A 65 -13.50 -14.48 -16.58
CA GLU A 65 -13.16 -15.46 -15.54
C GLU A 65 -12.24 -14.85 -14.47
N LEU A 66 -11.50 -13.81 -14.82
CA LEU A 66 -10.53 -13.15 -13.94
C LEU A 66 -11.23 -12.53 -12.74
N THR A 67 -10.88 -12.93 -11.51
CA THR A 67 -11.36 -12.29 -10.29
C THR A 67 -10.51 -11.07 -9.91
N ALA A 68 -11.08 -10.14 -9.13
CA ALA A 68 -10.33 -8.98 -8.64
C ALA A 68 -9.15 -9.39 -7.75
N THR A 69 -9.31 -10.46 -6.95
CA THR A 69 -8.24 -11.00 -6.09
C THR A 69 -7.08 -11.57 -6.89
N GLU A 70 -7.37 -12.31 -7.97
CA GLU A 70 -6.32 -12.80 -8.87
C GLU A 70 -5.61 -11.65 -9.59
N LEU A 71 -6.36 -10.63 -10.01
CA LEU A 71 -5.79 -9.44 -10.63
C LEU A 71 -4.83 -8.71 -9.67
N VAL A 72 -5.17 -8.59 -8.38
CA VAL A 72 -4.27 -8.01 -7.37
C VAL A 72 -2.93 -8.73 -7.36
N GLY A 73 -2.92 -10.07 -7.31
CA GLY A 73 -1.69 -10.85 -7.35
C GLY A 73 -0.85 -10.62 -8.61
N ARG A 74 -1.50 -10.54 -9.78
CA ARG A 74 -0.83 -10.25 -11.06
C ARG A 74 -0.22 -8.85 -11.07
N ILE A 75 -0.95 -7.84 -10.60
CA ILE A 75 -0.45 -6.45 -10.53
C ILE A 75 0.77 -6.35 -9.61
N MET A 76 0.75 -7.03 -8.46
CA MET A 76 1.90 -7.04 -7.55
C MET A 76 3.15 -7.63 -8.25
N GLY A 77 2.98 -8.72 -9.00
CA GLY A 77 4.06 -9.31 -9.80
C GLY A 77 4.58 -8.38 -10.90
N LEU A 78 3.67 -7.75 -11.66
CA LEU A 78 4.02 -6.79 -12.71
C LEU A 78 4.75 -5.57 -12.14
N GLY A 79 4.25 -5.00 -11.04
CA GLY A 79 4.89 -3.88 -10.36
C GLY A 79 6.30 -4.21 -9.87
N ALA A 80 6.55 -5.43 -9.41
CA ALA A 80 7.89 -5.86 -9.03
C ALA A 80 8.83 -6.10 -10.23
N SER A 81 8.28 -6.38 -11.42
CA SER A 81 9.06 -6.66 -12.64
C SER A 81 9.51 -5.41 -13.40
N ILE A 82 8.89 -4.25 -13.15
CA ILE A 82 9.23 -3.00 -13.81
C ILE A 82 10.27 -2.26 -12.97
N ASP A 83 11.40 -1.91 -13.59
CA ASP A 83 12.46 -1.20 -12.88
C ASP A 83 12.04 0.20 -12.43
N GLY A 84 12.52 0.57 -11.24
CA GLY A 84 12.52 1.94 -10.74
C GLY A 84 11.39 2.30 -9.77
N GLY A 85 10.45 1.39 -9.51
CA GLY A 85 9.34 1.57 -8.57
C GLY A 85 8.72 0.24 -8.13
N SER A 86 7.60 0.34 -7.43
CA SER A 86 6.75 -0.79 -7.03
C SER A 86 5.28 -0.38 -7.06
N ALA A 87 4.39 -1.37 -7.12
CA ALA A 87 2.95 -1.18 -7.03
C ALA A 87 2.37 -2.01 -5.89
N MET A 88 1.42 -1.42 -5.16
CA MET A 88 0.62 -2.09 -4.15
C MET A 88 -0.85 -2.06 -4.56
N ALA A 89 -1.35 -3.21 -5.02
CA ALA A 89 -2.73 -3.40 -5.39
C ALA A 89 -3.56 -3.89 -4.21
N PHE A 90 -4.78 -3.37 -4.12
CA PHE A 90 -5.72 -3.69 -3.06
C PHE A 90 -7.14 -3.50 -3.58
N ASN A 91 -8.07 -4.28 -3.03
CA ASN A 91 -9.49 -4.15 -3.32
C ASN A 91 -10.11 -3.20 -2.30
N VAL A 92 -10.64 -2.06 -2.76
CA VAL A 92 -11.34 -1.13 -1.88
C VAL A 92 -12.66 -1.76 -1.41
N PRO A 93 -13.03 -1.64 -0.12
CA PRO A 93 -14.27 -2.20 0.37
C PRO A 93 -15.48 -1.56 -0.34
N PRO A 94 -16.59 -2.31 -0.55
CA PRO A 94 -17.78 -1.80 -1.22
C PRO A 94 -18.47 -0.66 -0.45
N ILE A 95 -18.17 -0.49 0.83
CA ILE A 95 -18.61 0.64 1.66
C ILE A 95 -17.42 1.60 1.80
N MET A 96 -17.44 2.69 1.04
CA MET A 96 -16.47 3.76 1.16
C MET A 96 -16.63 4.48 2.50
N GLY A 97 -15.59 4.50 3.34
CA GLY A 97 -15.60 5.20 4.63
C GLY A 97 -14.88 4.49 5.76
N LEU A 98 -14.77 3.16 5.72
CA LEU A 98 -14.11 2.36 6.76
C LEU A 98 -12.59 2.23 6.58
N SER A 99 -12.13 2.15 5.33
CA SER A 99 -10.71 2.03 4.98
C SER A 99 -10.49 2.33 3.49
N THR A 100 -9.35 2.93 3.15
CA THR A 100 -8.96 3.27 1.77
C THR A 100 -8.35 2.08 1.01
N THR A 101 -8.00 1.00 1.69
CA THR A 101 -7.26 -0.14 1.12
C THR A 101 -7.88 -1.51 1.40
N GLY A 102 -8.76 -1.62 2.39
CA GLY A 102 -9.19 -2.93 2.91
C GLY A 102 -8.06 -3.63 3.69
N GLY A 103 -8.42 -4.41 4.71
CA GLY A 103 -7.45 -4.98 5.67
C GLY A 103 -7.47 -4.27 7.03
N PHE A 104 -6.48 -4.52 7.88
CA PHE A 104 -6.34 -3.84 9.17
C PHE A 104 -5.41 -2.62 9.05
N THR A 105 -5.74 -1.54 9.77
CA THR A 105 -4.87 -0.35 9.90
C THR A 105 -4.37 -0.28 11.34
N GLY A 106 -3.05 -0.22 11.51
CA GLY A 106 -2.41 -0.03 12.81
C GLY A 106 -1.49 1.18 12.80
N TYR A 107 -1.36 1.86 13.93
CA TYR A 107 -0.43 2.96 14.14
C TYR A 107 0.59 2.58 15.20
N LEU A 108 1.87 2.70 14.89
CA LEU A 108 2.94 2.58 15.88
C LEU A 108 3.12 3.93 16.59
N GLN A 109 2.84 3.99 17.89
CA GLN A 109 2.91 5.20 18.70
C GLN A 109 3.86 5.00 19.89
N SER A 110 4.72 5.99 20.14
CA SER A 110 5.54 6.07 21.36
C SER A 110 4.90 7.03 22.37
N PHE A 111 4.82 6.60 23.63
CA PHE A 111 4.39 7.43 24.75
C PHE A 111 5.56 7.95 25.60
N ASP A 112 6.78 7.52 25.31
CA ASP A 112 8.00 7.85 26.05
C ASP A 112 8.96 8.75 25.25
N GLY A 113 8.45 9.36 24.16
CA GLY A 113 9.20 10.33 23.37
C GLY A 113 10.26 9.74 22.44
N ALA A 114 10.10 8.49 22.00
CA ALA A 114 11.02 7.88 21.03
C ALA A 114 11.14 8.74 19.77
N SER A 115 12.37 8.87 19.26
CA SER A 115 12.65 9.61 18.04
C SER A 115 12.07 8.91 16.81
N THR A 116 11.86 9.67 15.73
CA THR A 116 11.39 9.13 14.44
C THR A 116 12.32 8.03 13.90
N ARG A 117 13.62 8.11 14.22
CA ARG A 117 14.60 7.09 13.83
C ARG A 117 14.37 5.77 14.57
N GLU A 118 14.16 5.83 15.87
CA GLU A 118 13.90 4.63 16.70
C GLU A 118 12.58 3.97 16.29
N LEU A 119 11.55 4.77 15.99
CA LEU A 119 10.28 4.25 15.45
C LEU A 119 10.45 3.59 14.08
N TYR A 120 11.26 4.18 13.19
CA TYR A 120 11.56 3.59 11.89
C TYR A 120 12.29 2.25 12.02
N GLU A 121 13.26 2.16 12.92
CA GLU A 121 14.03 0.93 13.18
C GLU A 121 13.16 -0.18 13.81
N ALA A 122 12.16 0.17 14.62
CA ALA A 122 11.21 -0.79 15.21
C ALA A 122 10.09 -1.24 14.25
N SER A 123 9.83 -0.47 13.19
CA SER A 123 8.70 -0.71 12.26
C SER A 123 8.73 -2.10 11.59
N PRO A 124 9.88 -2.62 11.09
CA PRO A 124 9.93 -3.95 10.46
C PRO A 124 9.46 -5.10 11.38
N ALA A 125 9.80 -5.04 12.67
CA ALA A 125 9.41 -6.07 13.64
C ALA A 125 7.89 -6.13 13.85
N SER A 126 7.22 -4.97 13.78
CA SER A 126 5.76 -4.89 13.92
C SER A 126 5.01 -5.53 12.76
N TYR A 127 5.56 -5.51 11.53
CA TYR A 127 4.98 -6.17 10.36
C TYR A 127 5.14 -7.69 10.40
N ALA A 128 6.27 -8.19 10.92
CA ALA A 128 6.62 -9.61 10.91
C ALA A 128 5.77 -10.47 11.87
N ALA A 129 5.20 -9.86 12.92
CA ALA A 129 4.39 -10.57 13.89
C ALA A 129 2.99 -10.96 13.38
N GLY A 130 2.52 -10.39 12.25
CA GLY A 130 1.22 -10.72 11.62
C GLY A 130 -0.03 -10.40 12.44
N GLU A 131 0.14 -10.13 13.73
CA GLU A 131 -0.78 -9.54 14.68
C GLU A 131 -0.27 -8.12 14.98
N PRO A 132 -1.11 -7.19 15.49
CA PRO A 132 -0.56 -5.99 16.11
C PRO A 132 0.34 -6.44 17.26
N ALA A 133 1.65 -6.51 16.99
CA ALA A 133 2.61 -7.13 17.87
C ALA A 133 2.51 -6.46 19.25
N PRO A 134 2.23 -7.20 20.34
CA PRO A 134 2.57 -6.70 21.64
C PRO A 134 4.10 -6.63 21.67
N CYS A 135 4.63 -5.42 21.54
CA CYS A 135 5.99 -5.00 21.87
C CYS A 135 7.04 -6.12 21.76
N ALA A 136 7.63 -6.31 20.56
CA ALA A 136 8.77 -7.21 20.42
C ALA A 136 9.93 -6.71 21.31
N GLU A 137 10.31 -7.57 22.23
CA GLU A 137 11.22 -7.34 23.34
C GLU A 137 12.67 -7.11 22.87
N PRO A 138 13.46 -6.33 23.63
CA PRO A 138 14.61 -7.01 24.21
C PRO A 138 14.85 -6.62 25.67
N SER A 139 15.07 -7.67 26.48
CA SER A 139 15.78 -7.68 27.76
C SER A 139 15.34 -6.68 28.85
N VAL A 140 14.66 -7.28 29.83
CA VAL A 140 14.76 -7.01 31.27
C VAL A 140 14.10 -5.71 31.77
N LEU A 141 12.79 -5.85 32.01
CA LEU A 141 12.18 -5.59 33.32
C LEU A 141 12.06 -4.12 33.76
N ASP A 142 11.26 -3.27 33.10
CA ASP A 142 10.56 -2.20 33.85
C ASP A 142 9.37 -1.44 33.19
N LEU A 143 8.83 -1.85 32.04
CA LEU A 143 7.78 -1.04 31.36
C LEU A 143 6.56 -1.85 30.89
N GLN A 144 5.91 -2.56 31.82
CA GLN A 144 4.67 -3.30 31.58
C GLN A 144 3.38 -2.42 31.54
N ARG A 145 3.45 -1.12 31.20
CA ARG A 145 2.26 -0.23 31.32
C ARG A 145 1.95 0.74 30.17
N GLN A 146 2.57 0.68 29.00
CA GLN A 146 2.44 1.81 28.04
C GLN A 146 2.31 1.48 26.54
N CYS A 147 1.68 0.38 26.13
CA CYS A 147 1.27 0.22 24.73
C CYS A 147 -0.12 -0.41 24.63
N THR A 148 -1.08 0.33 24.07
CA THR A 148 -2.40 -0.19 23.66
C THR A 148 -2.56 0.02 22.16
N VAL A 149 -2.90 -1.07 21.47
CA VAL A 149 -3.33 -1.06 20.07
C VAL A 149 -4.72 -0.44 20.02
N ILE A 150 -4.85 0.77 19.48
CA ILE A 150 -6.17 1.34 19.21
C ILE A 150 -6.60 0.83 17.83
N SER A 151 -7.38 -0.25 17.81
CA SER A 151 -8.12 -0.66 16.62
C SER A 151 -9.20 0.38 16.35
N GLY A 152 -9.04 1.16 15.28
CA GLY A 152 -10.09 2.07 14.82
C GLY A 152 -11.20 1.27 14.15
N GLU A 153 -12.27 0.97 14.86
CA GLU A 153 -13.57 0.68 14.25
C GLU A 153 -14.21 2.02 13.87
N HIS A 154 -14.20 2.38 12.59
CA HIS A 154 -15.16 3.28 11.94
C HIS A 154 -15.17 3.04 10.46
#